data_AF-A0A0Q9I7G9-F1
#
_entry.id   AF-A0A0Q9I7G9-F1
#
_cell.length_a   1.000
_cell.length_b   1.000
_cell.length_c   1.000
_cell.angle_alpha   90.00
_cell.angle_beta   90.00
_cell.angle_gamma   90.00
#
_symmetry.space_group_name_H-M   'P 1'
#
loop_
_entity.id
_entity.type
_entity.pdbx_description
1 polymer ?
#
loop_
_entity_poly.entity_id
_entity_poly.type
_entity_poly.pdbx_seq_one_letter_code
_entity_poly.pdbx_strand_id
1 'polypeptide(L)'
;MAALAKLKGQPAPAGQPHPANDQGQNTEGSARALLRFITCGSVDDGKSTLIGRILYEAGAVFDDQLTALDSDSRKFGTQGAAPDFALLVDGLSAEREQGITIDVAYRYFSTDQRSFIVADTPGHEQYTRNMATGASTADLAIILIDARKGLLPQTRRHSFIVSLVGVRHVVVAVNKMDLVGYDEAVFKQIEQDYRKAVAGLGFASIDFVPVSARDGENVTSLSGLMPWYRGPALLPLLESVVVVAEAQVEAGFALPVQWVNRPDLDFRGFAGTVARGRLRVGDAVAALPSGRRSTIARILAPSGEVSQASAGQSVTVTLADEIDISRGDVIASLAHAPVVKQELQARLLWTGEAALREGGEFILKLATASANAQIVRLHHSVDIESYAEAPAESLAMNGIGLATLTLDRALAVLDYTGSRELGGFILIDRLSNQTVAFGFVETRPNKPNGRSTMQVGMARAVALRLVGWRGAQERRVWFEAASWRLASGLLVFAAVALPTGQWSLAAALGLGDLVLRPLLKRLHARVWAKRTPPALYDGAGI
;
A
#
# COMPACT_ATOMS: atom_id res chain seq x y z
N MET A 1 -35.10 16.49 12.05
CA MET A 1 -35.20 17.08 13.40
C MET A 1 -35.56 16.05 14.49
N ALA A 2 -36.71 15.35 14.42
CA ALA A 2 -37.13 14.42 15.48
C ALA A 2 -36.25 13.15 15.66
N ALA A 3 -35.58 12.68 14.60
CA ALA A 3 -34.68 11.52 14.65
C ALA A 3 -33.31 11.86 15.29
N LEU A 4 -32.71 13.00 14.89
CA LEU A 4 -31.47 13.52 15.49
C LEU A 4 -31.64 13.93 16.96
N ALA A 5 -32.82 14.44 17.33
CA ALA A 5 -33.13 14.82 18.71
C ALA A 5 -33.20 13.63 19.68
N LYS A 6 -33.50 12.42 19.21
CA LYS A 6 -33.48 11.18 20.03
C LYS A 6 -32.07 10.63 20.31
N LEU A 7 -31.06 11.06 19.54
CA LEU A 7 -29.67 10.64 19.69
C LEU A 7 -28.84 11.56 20.60
N LYS A 8 -29.40 12.68 21.09
CA LYS A 8 -28.72 13.60 22.00
C LYS A 8 -28.73 13.06 23.44
N GLY A 9 -27.66 12.36 23.82
CA GLY A 9 -27.16 12.44 25.20
C GLY A 9 -26.73 13.88 25.50
N GLN A 10 -26.89 14.35 26.74
CA GLN A 10 -26.58 15.74 27.10
C GLN A 10 -25.17 16.14 26.65
N PRO A 11 -24.99 17.21 25.86
CA PRO A 11 -23.67 17.66 25.45
C PRO A 11 -22.93 18.23 26.67
N ALA A 12 -21.69 17.82 26.86
CA ALA A 12 -20.74 18.57 27.68
C ALA A 12 -20.56 19.97 27.04
N PRO A 13 -20.34 21.04 27.84
CA PRO A 13 -20.24 22.39 27.32
C PRO A 13 -19.11 22.48 26.30
N ALA A 14 -19.47 22.84 25.06
CA ALA A 14 -18.55 22.95 23.93
C ALA A 14 -17.50 24.05 24.19
N GLY A 15 -16.23 23.67 24.26
CA GLY A 15 -15.13 24.57 24.00
C GLY A 15 -15.17 25.00 22.53
N GLN A 16 -14.82 26.25 22.23
CA GLN A 16 -14.81 26.76 20.85
C GLN A 16 -13.86 25.92 19.98
N PRO A 17 -14.30 25.43 18.81
CA PRO A 17 -13.41 24.75 17.88
C PRO A 17 -12.47 25.79 17.26
N HIS A 18 -11.17 25.67 17.55
CA HIS A 18 -10.15 26.45 16.86
C HIS A 18 -9.91 25.85 15.45
N PRO A 19 -9.86 26.67 14.39
CA PRO A 19 -9.42 26.21 13.08
C PRO A 19 -7.97 25.74 13.17
N ALA A 20 -7.68 24.54 12.64
CA ALA A 20 -6.37 23.87 12.75
C ALA A 20 -5.19 24.62 12.08
N ASN A 21 -5.44 25.77 11.44
CA ASN A 21 -4.42 26.58 10.79
C ASN A 21 -3.97 27.82 11.58
N ASP A 22 -4.57 28.13 12.74
CA ASP A 22 -4.05 29.19 13.60
C ASP A 22 -2.90 28.65 14.46
N GLN A 23 -1.69 28.62 13.89
CA GLN A 23 -0.46 28.69 14.69
C GLN A 23 -0.28 30.15 15.15
N GLY A 24 -1.12 30.57 16.09
CA GLY A 24 -1.09 31.89 16.69
C GLY A 24 -1.22 31.77 18.20
N GLN A 25 -0.09 31.94 18.89
CA GLN A 25 0.06 32.03 20.35
C GLN A 25 0.03 30.68 21.10
N ASN A 26 1.22 30.10 21.22
CA ASN A 26 1.54 29.11 22.26
C ASN A 26 1.33 29.73 23.65
N THR A 27 0.17 29.49 24.24
CA THR A 27 0.06 29.42 25.70
C THR A 27 0.56 28.06 26.14
N GLU A 28 1.47 28.04 27.09
CA GLU A 28 2.09 26.86 27.70
C GLU A 28 1.02 25.93 28.28
N GLY A 29 0.60 24.94 27.49
CA GLY A 29 -0.38 23.94 27.87
C GLY A 29 -0.38 22.78 26.88
N SER A 30 0.39 21.74 27.19
CA SER A 30 0.38 20.39 26.60
C SER A 30 0.01 20.31 25.11
N ALA A 31 1.01 20.23 24.22
CA ALA A 31 0.77 19.82 22.84
C ALA A 31 -0.04 18.51 22.81
N ARG A 32 -1.33 18.58 22.46
CA ARG A 32 -2.21 17.40 22.36
C ARG A 32 -1.58 16.43 21.36
N ALA A 33 -1.28 15.21 21.79
CA ALA A 33 -0.51 14.25 21.00
C ALA A 33 -1.29 13.84 19.74
N LEU A 34 -0.83 14.18 18.54
CA LEU A 34 -1.51 13.85 17.29
C LEU A 34 -1.59 12.32 17.06
N LEU A 35 -2.72 11.82 16.53
CA LEU A 35 -2.84 10.47 15.95
C LEU A 35 -3.24 10.55 14.48
N ARG A 36 -2.48 9.93 13.59
CA ARG A 36 -2.90 9.70 12.20
C ARG A 36 -3.40 8.28 12.06
N PHE A 37 -4.64 8.08 11.62
CA PHE A 37 -5.14 6.75 11.35
C PHE A 37 -5.85 6.65 10.00
N ILE A 38 -5.89 5.44 9.49
CA ILE A 38 -6.58 5.08 8.24
C ILE A 38 -7.73 4.12 8.56
N THR A 39 -8.85 4.22 7.85
CA THR A 39 -9.88 3.17 7.84
C THR A 39 -9.72 2.30 6.60
N CYS A 40 -9.77 0.98 6.78
CA CYS A 40 -9.73 0.00 5.70
C CYS A 40 -10.82 -1.04 5.91
N GLY A 41 -11.26 -1.68 4.84
CA GLY A 41 -12.39 -2.63 4.89
C GLY A 41 -13.02 -2.78 3.52
N SER A 42 -13.79 -3.84 3.33
CA SER A 42 -14.46 -4.10 2.05
C SER A 42 -15.52 -3.06 1.72
N VAL A 43 -16.04 -3.13 0.50
CA VAL A 43 -17.24 -2.38 0.11
C VAL A 43 -18.38 -2.79 1.03
N ASP A 44 -19.15 -1.80 1.47
CA ASP A 44 -20.24 -1.92 2.44
C ASP A 44 -19.86 -2.27 3.88
N ASP A 45 -18.59 -2.43 4.26
CA ASP A 45 -18.24 -2.71 5.67
C ASP A 45 -18.52 -1.52 6.61
N GLY A 46 -18.93 -0.36 6.08
CA GLY A 46 -19.39 0.80 6.83
C GLY A 46 -18.29 1.78 7.25
N LYS A 47 -17.22 1.91 6.45
CA LYS A 47 -16.08 2.83 6.70
C LYS A 47 -16.52 4.29 6.82
N SER A 48 -17.15 4.81 5.77
CA SER A 48 -17.64 6.20 5.73
C SER A 48 -18.69 6.45 6.82
N THR A 49 -19.57 5.48 7.07
CA THR A 49 -20.56 5.55 8.17
C THR A 49 -19.87 5.66 9.53
N LEU A 50 -18.83 4.85 9.79
CA LEU A 50 -18.09 4.88 11.05
C LEU A 50 -17.35 6.21 11.23
N ILE A 51 -16.69 6.71 10.19
CA ILE A 51 -16.02 8.02 10.24
C ILE A 51 -17.03 9.13 10.48
N GLY A 52 -18.12 9.18 9.71
CA GLY A 52 -19.17 10.17 9.87
C GLY A 52 -19.78 10.14 11.27
N ARG A 53 -19.95 8.93 11.84
CA ARG A 53 -20.42 8.76 13.22
C ARG A 53 -19.42 9.31 14.24
N ILE A 54 -18.12 9.01 14.10
CA ILE A 54 -17.08 9.55 14.98
C ILE A 54 -17.04 11.07 14.90
N LEU A 55 -17.09 11.65 13.70
CA LEU A 55 -17.09 13.11 13.51
C LEU A 55 -18.31 13.76 14.17
N TYR A 56 -19.49 13.14 14.01
CA TYR A 56 -20.72 13.61 14.66
C TYR A 56 -20.62 13.57 16.18
N GLU A 57 -20.20 12.44 16.75
CA GLU A 57 -20.15 12.26 18.20
C GLU A 57 -19.00 13.02 18.87
N ALA A 58 -17.92 13.31 18.13
CA ALA A 58 -16.85 14.20 18.59
C ALA A 58 -17.23 15.69 18.53
N GLY A 59 -18.44 16.05 18.07
CA GLY A 59 -18.87 17.44 17.93
C GLY A 59 -18.16 18.20 16.81
N ALA A 60 -17.52 17.50 15.86
CA ALA A 60 -16.77 18.10 14.77
C ALA A 60 -17.66 18.53 13.58
N VAL A 61 -18.96 18.24 13.63
CA VAL A 61 -19.95 18.56 12.59
C VAL A 61 -20.81 19.73 13.07
N PHE A 62 -20.85 20.81 12.30
CA PHE A 62 -21.62 22.01 12.61
C PHE A 62 -23.14 21.81 12.37
N ASP A 63 -23.98 22.59 13.05
CA ASP A 63 -25.45 22.46 13.00
C ASP A 63 -26.06 22.62 11.59
N ASP A 64 -25.45 23.45 10.75
CA ASP A 64 -25.82 23.64 9.35
C ASP A 64 -25.52 22.38 8.52
N GLN A 65 -24.37 21.75 8.73
CA GLN A 65 -24.01 20.48 8.11
C GLN A 65 -24.93 19.33 8.56
N LEU A 66 -25.36 19.32 9.83
CA LEU A 66 -26.36 18.36 10.32
C LEU A 66 -27.73 18.57 9.69
N THR A 67 -28.10 19.82 9.44
CA THR A 67 -29.35 20.15 8.76
C THR A 67 -29.31 19.72 7.30
N ALA A 68 -28.18 19.96 6.61
CA ALA A 68 -27.94 19.47 5.26
C ALA A 68 -28.00 17.93 5.23
N LEU A 69 -27.34 17.26 6.18
CA LEU A 69 -27.36 15.81 6.33
C LEU A 69 -28.78 15.23 6.48
N ASP A 70 -29.63 15.80 7.34
CA ASP A 70 -31.03 15.35 7.51
C ASP A 70 -31.83 15.52 6.20
N SER A 71 -31.54 16.59 5.44
CA SER A 71 -32.19 16.83 4.15
C SER A 71 -31.72 15.87 3.05
N ASP A 72 -30.41 15.59 2.99
CA ASP A 72 -29.81 14.73 1.99
C ASP A 72 -30.05 13.25 2.30
N SER A 73 -30.08 12.86 3.58
CA SER A 73 -30.46 11.51 4.01
C SER A 73 -31.88 11.15 3.54
N ARG A 74 -32.81 12.11 3.51
CA ARG A 74 -34.17 11.87 3.01
C ARG A 74 -34.26 11.76 1.49
N LYS A 75 -33.34 12.41 0.76
CA LYS A 75 -33.32 12.44 -0.71
C LYS A 75 -32.53 11.28 -1.30
N PHE A 76 -31.39 10.96 -0.70
CA PHE A 76 -30.35 10.09 -1.23
C PHE A 76 -29.93 8.98 -0.26
N GLY A 77 -30.40 9.01 1.00
CA GLY A 77 -29.94 8.08 2.03
C GLY A 77 -30.40 6.65 1.82
N THR A 78 -29.55 5.72 2.26
CA THR A 78 -29.81 4.27 2.19
C THR A 78 -30.45 3.72 3.47
N GLN A 79 -30.50 4.54 4.53
CA GLN A 79 -30.94 4.17 5.89
C GLN A 79 -32.39 4.59 6.20
N GLY A 80 -33.20 4.87 5.17
CA GLY A 80 -34.59 5.27 5.32
C GLY A 80 -34.74 6.62 6.03
N ALA A 81 -35.44 6.65 7.17
CA ALA A 81 -35.69 7.88 7.93
C ALA A 81 -34.58 8.24 8.94
N ALA A 82 -33.59 7.36 9.13
CA ALA A 82 -32.45 7.61 9.99
C ALA A 82 -31.38 8.47 9.27
N PRO A 83 -30.59 9.29 9.99
CA PRO A 83 -29.48 10.02 9.40
C PRO A 83 -28.45 9.06 8.80
N ASP A 84 -28.07 9.27 7.54
CA ASP A 84 -27.06 8.47 6.86
C ASP A 84 -25.68 9.15 6.98
N PHE A 85 -24.94 8.81 8.05
CA PHE A 85 -23.67 9.46 8.38
C PHE A 85 -22.58 9.30 7.30
N ALA A 86 -22.72 8.36 6.35
CA ALA A 86 -21.77 8.24 5.24
C ALA A 86 -21.73 9.52 4.38
N LEU A 87 -22.87 10.21 4.24
CA LEU A 87 -23.01 11.42 3.44
C LEU A 87 -22.20 12.63 3.98
N LEU A 88 -21.74 12.58 5.23
CA LEU A 88 -20.83 13.60 5.79
C LEU A 88 -19.42 13.49 5.21
N VAL A 89 -19.04 12.29 4.77
CA VAL A 89 -17.67 11.97 4.36
C VAL A 89 -17.55 11.99 2.84
N ASP A 90 -18.58 11.53 2.12
CA ASP A 90 -18.63 11.43 0.66
C ASP A 90 -18.73 12.81 0.00
N GLY A 91 -17.57 13.32 -0.43
CA GLY A 91 -17.40 14.69 -0.93
C GLY A 91 -17.59 14.84 -2.44
N LEU A 92 -17.36 13.78 -3.22
CA LEU A 92 -17.44 13.84 -4.69
C LEU A 92 -18.81 13.39 -5.20
N SER A 93 -19.35 14.09 -6.21
CA SER A 93 -20.60 13.71 -6.87
C SER A 93 -20.55 12.29 -7.47
N ALA A 94 -19.40 11.88 -8.01
CA ALA A 94 -19.18 10.53 -8.53
C ALA A 94 -19.15 9.45 -7.43
N GLU A 95 -18.61 9.76 -6.25
CA GLU A 95 -18.66 8.86 -5.08
C GLU A 95 -20.11 8.65 -4.63
N ARG A 96 -20.91 9.74 -4.63
CA ARG A 96 -22.33 9.72 -4.26
C ARG A 96 -23.20 8.93 -5.23
N GLU A 97 -22.91 8.98 -6.53
CA GLU A 97 -23.64 8.23 -7.56
C GLU A 97 -23.35 6.72 -7.51
N GLN A 98 -22.13 6.33 -7.11
CA GLN A 98 -21.70 4.94 -7.08
C GLN A 98 -21.70 4.30 -5.68
N GLY A 99 -21.88 5.08 -4.62
CA GLY A 99 -21.88 4.61 -3.23
C GLY A 99 -20.52 4.07 -2.78
N ILE A 100 -19.42 4.56 -3.37
CA ILE A 100 -18.04 4.13 -3.07
C ILE A 100 -17.15 5.35 -2.84
N THR A 101 -16.21 5.26 -1.89
CA THR A 101 -15.08 6.20 -1.79
C THR A 101 -14.13 5.94 -2.97
N ILE A 102 -13.61 6.99 -3.60
CA ILE A 102 -12.74 6.91 -4.79
C ILE A 102 -11.34 7.44 -4.45
N ASP A 103 -11.23 8.56 -3.75
CA ASP A 103 -9.94 9.18 -3.39
C ASP A 103 -9.70 9.18 -1.87
N VAL A 104 -8.47 9.44 -1.45
CA VAL A 104 -8.15 9.56 -0.02
C VAL A 104 -8.63 10.91 0.48
N ALA A 105 -9.67 10.91 1.32
CA ALA A 105 -10.13 12.12 1.98
C ALA A 105 -9.50 12.24 3.37
N TYR A 106 -8.82 13.36 3.64
CA TYR A 106 -8.28 13.65 4.97
C TYR A 106 -9.28 14.48 5.79
N ARG A 107 -9.64 13.99 6.97
CA ARG A 107 -10.49 14.69 7.94
C ARG A 107 -9.74 14.96 9.23
N TYR A 108 -10.01 16.11 9.83
CA TYR A 108 -9.35 16.58 11.03
C TYR A 108 -10.40 16.77 12.10
N PHE A 109 -10.18 16.20 13.28
CA PHE A 109 -11.02 16.44 14.44
C PHE A 109 -10.19 16.31 15.71
N SER A 110 -10.73 16.79 16.83
CA SER A 110 -10.08 16.70 18.13
C SER A 110 -11.09 16.39 19.21
N THR A 111 -10.66 15.65 20.21
CA THR A 111 -11.35 15.54 21.50
C THR A 111 -10.63 16.41 22.53
N ASP A 112 -11.12 16.41 23.76
CA ASP A 112 -10.45 17.09 24.88
C ASP A 112 -9.05 16.52 25.15
N GLN A 113 -8.83 15.23 24.85
CA GLN A 113 -7.60 14.50 25.13
C GLN A 113 -6.61 14.54 23.96
N ARG A 114 -7.10 14.53 22.71
CA ARG A 114 -6.27 14.17 21.56
C ARG A 114 -6.72 14.79 20.24
N SER A 115 -5.75 15.10 19.36
CA SER A 115 -6.01 15.53 17.98
C SER A 115 -5.85 14.36 17.01
N PHE A 116 -6.71 14.30 15.99
CA PHE A 116 -6.79 13.19 15.04
C PHE A 116 -6.75 13.66 13.58
N ILE A 117 -6.06 12.89 12.74
CA ILE A 117 -6.14 12.96 11.29
C ILE A 117 -6.61 11.61 10.78
N VAL A 118 -7.72 11.60 10.04
CA VAL A 118 -8.30 10.39 9.44
C VAL A 118 -8.09 10.42 7.95
N ALA A 119 -7.47 9.36 7.41
CA ALA A 119 -7.52 9.06 6.00
C ALA A 119 -8.69 8.11 5.73
N ASP A 120 -9.75 8.62 5.11
CA ASP A 120 -10.79 7.77 4.55
C ASP A 120 -10.28 7.19 3.24
N THR A 121 -10.23 5.86 3.13
CA THR A 121 -9.67 5.21 1.93
C THR A 121 -10.68 4.32 1.23
N PRO A 122 -10.61 4.29 -0.11
CA PRO A 122 -11.49 3.49 -0.93
C PRO A 122 -11.37 1.99 -0.62
N GLY A 123 -12.54 1.36 -0.49
CA GLY A 123 -12.67 -0.05 -0.15
C GLY A 123 -12.81 -0.98 -1.32
N HIS A 124 -12.47 -0.58 -2.55
CA HIS A 124 -12.53 -1.45 -3.73
C HIS A 124 -11.11 -1.80 -4.20
N GLU A 125 -10.92 -3.01 -4.75
CA GLU A 125 -9.59 -3.51 -5.12
C GLU A 125 -8.86 -2.60 -6.12
N GLN A 126 -9.61 -1.95 -7.01
CA GLN A 126 -9.08 -1.02 -8.01
C GLN A 126 -8.40 0.21 -7.39
N TYR A 127 -8.65 0.51 -6.11
CA TYR A 127 -8.09 1.67 -5.43
C TYR A 127 -7.06 1.31 -4.35
N THR A 128 -6.45 0.13 -4.47
CA THR A 128 -5.31 -0.30 -3.64
C THR A 128 -4.20 0.75 -3.60
N ARG A 129 -3.98 1.49 -4.71
CA ARG A 129 -3.03 2.61 -4.77
C ARG A 129 -3.34 3.69 -3.72
N ASN A 130 -4.60 4.10 -3.63
CA ASN A 130 -5.04 5.17 -2.74
C ASN A 130 -4.95 4.72 -1.27
N MET A 131 -5.33 3.47 -1.01
CA MET A 131 -5.17 2.86 0.31
C MET A 131 -3.69 2.81 0.75
N ALA A 132 -2.76 2.40 -0.13
CA ALA A 132 -1.33 2.40 0.18
C ALA A 132 -0.78 3.81 0.46
N THR A 133 -1.20 4.80 -0.34
CA THR A 133 -0.86 6.22 -0.10
C THR A 133 -1.34 6.68 1.27
N GLY A 134 -2.62 6.49 1.60
CA GLY A 134 -3.16 6.87 2.91
C GLY A 134 -2.46 6.16 4.06
N ALA A 135 -2.25 4.84 3.92
CA ALA A 135 -1.64 4.01 4.96
C ALA A 135 -0.17 4.37 5.23
N SER A 136 0.58 4.82 4.22
CA SER A 136 2.00 5.19 4.36
C SER A 136 2.25 6.33 5.35
N THR A 137 1.23 7.17 5.58
CA THR A 137 1.27 8.32 6.50
C THR A 137 0.59 8.04 7.84
N ALA A 138 -0.01 6.85 7.99
CA ALA A 138 -0.75 6.49 9.19
C ALA A 138 0.17 5.93 10.28
N ASP A 139 -0.23 6.18 11.52
CA ASP A 139 0.35 5.60 12.73
C ASP A 139 -0.40 4.31 13.14
N LEU A 140 -1.71 4.27 12.84
CA LEU A 140 -2.63 3.18 13.17
C LEU A 140 -3.60 2.89 12.02
N ALA A 141 -4.02 1.63 11.86
CA ALA A 141 -5.07 1.26 10.92
C ALA A 141 -6.29 0.68 11.63
N ILE A 142 -7.48 1.13 11.23
CA ILE A 142 -8.76 0.54 11.64
C ILE A 142 -9.24 -0.37 10.51
N ILE A 143 -9.23 -1.69 10.73
CA ILE A 143 -9.74 -2.69 9.79
C ILE A 143 -11.20 -3.00 10.16
N LEU A 144 -12.14 -2.55 9.33
CA LEU A 144 -13.56 -2.85 9.48
C LEU A 144 -13.88 -4.22 8.88
N ILE A 145 -14.72 -4.96 9.58
CA ILE A 145 -15.22 -6.27 9.17
C ILE A 145 -16.72 -6.32 9.41
N ASP A 146 -17.52 -6.58 8.38
CA ASP A 146 -18.97 -6.85 8.53
C ASP A 146 -19.19 -8.17 9.28
N ALA A 147 -19.81 -8.10 10.47
CA ALA A 147 -20.05 -9.25 11.34
C ALA A 147 -20.84 -10.39 10.66
N ARG A 148 -21.65 -10.08 9.65
CA ARG A 148 -22.41 -11.09 8.89
C ARG A 148 -21.55 -11.88 7.93
N LYS A 149 -20.48 -11.25 7.41
CA LYS A 149 -19.62 -11.81 6.36
C LYS A 149 -18.36 -12.45 6.95
N GLY A 150 -17.87 -11.95 8.08
CA GLY A 150 -16.59 -12.37 8.65
C GLY A 150 -15.40 -11.97 7.77
N LEU A 151 -14.34 -12.78 7.75
CA LEU A 151 -13.11 -12.45 7.03
C LEU A 151 -13.24 -12.62 5.51
N LEU A 152 -13.04 -11.54 4.77
CA LEU A 152 -12.99 -11.53 3.31
C LEU A 152 -11.55 -11.52 2.78
N PRO A 153 -11.30 -11.95 1.53
CA PRO A 153 -9.98 -11.80 0.88
C PRO A 153 -9.47 -10.36 0.90
N GLN A 154 -10.38 -9.40 0.81
CA GLN A 154 -10.05 -7.99 0.88
C GLN A 154 -9.56 -7.55 2.28
N THR A 155 -10.12 -8.10 3.35
CA THR A 155 -9.65 -7.88 4.72
C THR A 155 -8.18 -8.33 4.86
N ARG A 156 -7.84 -9.48 4.26
CA ARG A 156 -6.47 -10.01 4.20
C ARG A 156 -5.56 -9.08 3.39
N ARG A 157 -5.99 -8.67 2.20
CA ARG A 157 -5.25 -7.71 1.36
C ARG A 157 -4.92 -6.42 2.09
N HIS A 158 -5.92 -5.79 2.69
CA HIS A 158 -5.73 -4.54 3.42
C HIS A 158 -4.78 -4.74 4.61
N SER A 159 -4.95 -5.82 5.38
CA SER A 159 -4.05 -6.13 6.49
C SER A 159 -2.61 -6.32 6.01
N PHE A 160 -2.42 -7.01 4.88
CA PHE A 160 -1.09 -7.18 4.29
C PHE A 160 -0.47 -5.85 3.84
N ILE A 161 -1.23 -4.97 3.17
CA ILE A 161 -0.74 -3.66 2.74
C ILE A 161 -0.40 -2.77 3.94
N VAL A 162 -1.25 -2.76 4.98
CA VAL A 162 -1.01 -2.03 6.24
C VAL A 162 0.29 -2.50 6.90
N SER A 163 0.53 -3.81 6.94
CA SER A 163 1.81 -4.36 7.42
C SER A 163 2.98 -3.93 6.54
N LEU A 164 2.82 -4.00 5.21
CA LEU A 164 3.87 -3.68 4.24
C LEU A 164 4.31 -2.21 4.31
N VAL A 165 3.36 -1.27 4.42
CA VAL A 165 3.63 0.17 4.57
C VAL A 165 4.06 0.56 5.99
N GLY A 166 4.27 -0.43 6.87
CA GLY A 166 4.91 -0.25 8.17
C GLY A 166 3.99 0.28 9.27
N VAL A 167 2.68 0.17 9.12
CA VAL A 167 1.73 0.45 10.22
C VAL A 167 1.72 -0.74 11.18
N ARG A 168 2.08 -0.49 12.43
CA ARG A 168 2.30 -1.54 13.44
C ARG A 168 1.12 -1.76 14.39
N HIS A 169 0.25 -0.76 14.53
CA HIS A 169 -0.91 -0.81 15.42
C HIS A 169 -2.18 -0.95 14.61
N VAL A 170 -2.99 -1.96 14.94
CA VAL A 170 -4.23 -2.27 14.23
C VAL A 170 -5.38 -2.34 15.22
N VAL A 171 -6.51 -1.73 14.87
CA VAL A 171 -7.79 -1.90 15.54
C VAL A 171 -8.74 -2.57 14.58
N VAL A 172 -9.29 -3.72 14.95
CA VAL A 172 -10.29 -4.43 14.16
C VAL A 172 -11.67 -4.04 14.68
N ALA A 173 -12.39 -3.26 13.90
CA ALA A 173 -13.76 -2.85 14.18
C ALA A 173 -14.72 -3.87 13.56
N VAL A 174 -15.26 -4.78 14.37
CA VAL A 174 -16.27 -5.76 13.92
C VAL A 174 -17.61 -5.05 13.88
N ASN A 175 -17.97 -4.55 12.69
CA ASN A 175 -19.09 -3.66 12.48
C ASN A 175 -20.38 -4.43 12.16
N LYS A 176 -21.52 -3.74 12.27
CA LYS A 176 -22.88 -4.27 12.04
C LYS A 176 -23.28 -5.39 13.01
N MET A 177 -22.82 -5.30 14.26
CA MET A 177 -23.24 -6.23 15.31
C MET A 177 -24.75 -6.26 15.52
N ASP A 178 -25.46 -5.17 15.20
CA ASP A 178 -26.92 -5.09 15.23
C ASP A 178 -27.59 -6.12 14.31
N LEU A 179 -26.97 -6.43 13.17
CA LEU A 179 -27.54 -7.36 12.19
C LEU A 179 -27.30 -8.84 12.54
N VAL A 180 -26.44 -9.12 13.51
CA VAL A 180 -26.20 -10.46 14.06
C VAL A 180 -26.72 -10.57 15.50
N GLY A 181 -27.60 -9.65 15.91
CA GLY A 181 -28.22 -9.67 17.24
C GLY A 181 -27.22 -9.50 18.39
N TYR A 182 -26.09 -8.82 18.16
CA TYR A 182 -25.04 -8.57 19.15
C TYR A 182 -24.41 -9.84 19.73
N ASP A 183 -24.36 -10.92 18.94
CA ASP A 183 -23.88 -12.24 19.34
C ASP A 183 -22.36 -12.28 19.65
N GLU A 184 -22.01 -12.69 20.87
CA GLU A 184 -20.63 -12.83 21.35
C GLU A 184 -19.83 -13.91 20.61
N ALA A 185 -20.46 -15.02 20.23
CA ALA A 185 -19.81 -16.13 19.54
C ALA A 185 -19.38 -15.71 18.13
N VAL A 186 -20.21 -14.94 17.42
CA VAL A 186 -19.87 -14.37 16.10
C VAL A 186 -18.64 -13.47 16.21
N PHE A 187 -18.63 -12.56 17.19
CA PHE A 187 -17.48 -11.68 17.43
C PHE A 187 -16.20 -12.47 17.74
N LYS A 188 -16.26 -13.43 18.66
CA LYS A 188 -15.10 -14.25 19.04
C LYS A 188 -14.58 -15.10 17.88
N GLN A 189 -15.45 -15.60 17.02
CA GLN A 189 -15.04 -16.35 15.84
C GLN A 189 -14.24 -15.46 14.88
N ILE A 190 -14.74 -14.26 14.59
CA ILE A 190 -14.06 -13.28 13.73
C ILE A 190 -12.71 -12.87 14.33
N GLU A 191 -12.66 -12.64 15.64
CA GLU A 191 -11.40 -12.35 16.34
C GLU A 191 -10.37 -13.46 16.15
N GLN A 192 -10.76 -14.71 16.39
CA GLN A 192 -9.87 -15.86 16.23
C GLN A 192 -9.39 -16.03 14.79
N ASP A 193 -10.28 -15.89 13.82
CA ASP A 193 -9.95 -16.04 12.41
C ASP A 193 -9.03 -14.92 11.92
N TYR A 194 -9.25 -13.69 12.39
CA TYR A 194 -8.36 -12.57 12.09
C TYR A 194 -6.97 -12.78 12.68
N ARG A 195 -6.88 -13.11 13.98
CA ARG A 195 -5.59 -13.36 14.64
C ARG A 195 -4.80 -14.47 13.95
N LYS A 196 -5.47 -15.56 13.55
CA LYS A 196 -4.85 -16.64 12.77
C LYS A 196 -4.37 -16.16 11.41
N ALA A 197 -5.20 -15.39 10.70
CA ALA A 197 -4.86 -14.88 9.37
C ALA A 197 -3.61 -14.00 9.40
N VAL A 198 -3.47 -13.10 10.37
CA VAL A 198 -2.42 -12.07 10.38
C VAL A 198 -1.20 -12.41 11.24
N ALA A 199 -1.11 -13.63 11.79
CA ALA A 199 -0.03 -14.03 12.71
C ALA A 199 1.38 -13.81 12.13
N GLY A 200 1.54 -13.90 10.80
CA GLY A 200 2.81 -13.66 10.11
C GLY A 200 3.13 -12.21 9.75
N LEU A 201 2.21 -11.25 9.99
CA LEU A 201 2.32 -9.87 9.50
C LEU A 201 3.06 -8.91 10.45
N GLY A 202 3.47 -9.36 11.63
CA GLY A 202 4.36 -8.59 12.52
C GLY A 202 3.75 -7.33 13.17
N PHE A 203 2.42 -7.28 13.29
CA PHE A 203 1.73 -6.22 14.04
C PHE A 203 2.17 -6.21 15.50
N ALA A 204 2.40 -5.03 16.05
CA ALA A 204 2.79 -4.83 17.45
C ALA A 204 1.59 -4.94 18.39
N SER A 205 0.43 -4.43 17.98
CA SER A 205 -0.83 -4.58 18.71
C SER A 205 -2.00 -4.79 17.75
N ILE A 206 -2.96 -5.62 18.19
CA ILE A 206 -4.22 -5.86 17.50
C ILE A 206 -5.34 -5.87 18.55
N ASP A 207 -6.12 -4.80 18.55
CA ASP A 207 -7.28 -4.61 19.42
C ASP A 207 -8.56 -4.89 18.65
N PHE A 208 -9.58 -5.44 19.30
CA PHE A 208 -10.85 -5.80 18.66
C PHE A 208 -11.99 -5.06 19.36
N VAL A 209 -12.82 -4.37 18.59
CA VAL A 209 -13.97 -3.63 19.12
C VAL A 209 -15.23 -4.05 18.35
N PRO A 210 -16.25 -4.65 19.01
CA PRO A 210 -17.54 -4.91 18.39
C PRO A 210 -18.32 -3.60 18.31
N VAL A 211 -18.69 -3.16 17.11
CA VAL A 211 -19.36 -1.86 16.90
C VAL A 211 -20.63 -2.00 16.06
N SER A 212 -21.54 -1.05 16.22
CA SER A 212 -22.53 -0.73 15.19
C SER A 212 -22.37 0.74 14.82
N ALA A 213 -21.75 1.02 13.68
CA ALA A 213 -21.53 2.38 13.21
C ALA A 213 -22.85 3.14 12.97
N ARG A 214 -23.91 2.43 12.57
CA ARG A 214 -25.23 3.00 12.35
C ARG A 214 -25.86 3.46 13.66
N ASP A 215 -25.86 2.59 14.66
CA ASP A 215 -26.57 2.80 15.92
C ASP A 215 -25.71 3.59 16.94
N GLY A 216 -24.38 3.54 16.78
CA GLY A 216 -23.38 4.20 17.64
C GLY A 216 -22.84 3.32 18.76
N GLU A 217 -23.21 2.04 18.78
CA GLU A 217 -22.83 1.12 19.84
C GLU A 217 -21.30 0.91 19.85
N ASN A 218 -20.67 1.10 21.02
CA ASN A 218 -19.22 1.02 21.24
C ASN A 218 -18.37 1.97 20.37
N VAL A 219 -18.95 3.02 19.79
CA VAL A 219 -18.19 4.04 19.04
C VAL A 219 -17.53 5.03 20.00
N THR A 220 -18.32 5.77 20.79
CA THR A 220 -17.79 6.68 21.83
C THR A 220 -17.98 6.16 23.25
N SER A 221 -19.10 5.50 23.52
CA SER A 221 -19.42 4.91 24.83
C SER A 221 -19.70 3.42 24.74
N LEU A 222 -19.50 2.70 25.85
CA LEU A 222 -19.81 1.28 25.91
C LEU A 222 -21.30 1.00 25.77
N SER A 223 -21.63 -0.02 24.99
CA SER A 223 -22.98 -0.47 24.71
C SER A 223 -23.56 -1.29 25.87
N GLY A 224 -24.80 -0.98 26.25
CA GLY A 224 -25.58 -1.84 27.14
C GLY A 224 -26.08 -3.13 26.47
N LEU A 225 -26.06 -3.20 25.14
CA LEU A 225 -26.52 -4.35 24.35
C LEU A 225 -25.44 -5.45 24.22
N MET A 226 -24.18 -5.10 24.48
CA MET A 226 -23.04 -6.02 24.45
C MET A 226 -22.33 -6.10 25.82
N PRO A 227 -23.02 -6.51 26.91
CA PRO A 227 -22.46 -6.53 28.27
C PRO A 227 -21.31 -7.54 28.45
N TRP A 228 -21.17 -8.47 27.50
CA TRP A 228 -20.08 -9.43 27.43
C TRP A 228 -18.76 -8.79 26.98
N TYR A 229 -18.78 -7.66 26.28
CA TYR A 229 -17.58 -6.94 25.87
C TYR A 229 -17.02 -6.12 27.04
N ARG A 230 -15.74 -6.34 27.35
CA ARG A 230 -15.04 -5.70 28.49
C ARG A 230 -13.92 -4.74 28.07
N GLY A 231 -13.67 -4.62 26.77
CA GLY A 231 -12.70 -3.66 26.24
C GLY A 231 -13.23 -2.23 26.21
N PRO A 232 -12.40 -1.24 25.84
CA PRO A 232 -12.83 0.14 25.66
C PRO A 232 -13.70 0.30 24.41
N ALA A 233 -14.52 1.37 24.37
CA ALA A 233 -15.14 1.83 23.13
C ALA A 233 -14.08 2.36 22.15
N LEU A 234 -14.43 2.47 20.87
CA LEU A 234 -13.48 2.77 19.80
C LEU A 234 -12.77 4.11 20.00
N LEU A 235 -13.48 5.20 20.24
CA LEU A 235 -12.86 6.52 20.41
C LEU A 235 -11.96 6.60 21.66
N PRO A 236 -12.40 6.15 22.85
CA PRO A 236 -11.52 6.05 24.02
C PRO A 236 -10.27 5.20 23.77
N LEU A 237 -10.40 4.10 23.00
CA LEU A 237 -9.24 3.31 22.60
C LEU A 237 -8.27 4.16 21.78
N LEU A 238 -8.73 4.84 20.73
CA LEU A 238 -7.90 5.71 19.88
C LEU A 238 -7.25 6.86 20.66
N GLU A 239 -7.92 7.42 21.66
CA GLU A 239 -7.35 8.41 22.58
C GLU A 239 -6.18 7.83 23.39
N SER A 240 -6.30 6.57 23.83
CA SER A 240 -5.31 5.90 24.69
C SER A 240 -4.12 5.28 23.95
N VAL A 241 -4.22 5.07 22.63
CA VAL A 241 -3.14 4.41 21.86
C VAL A 241 -1.86 5.25 21.95
N VAL A 242 -0.86 4.72 22.64
CA VAL A 242 0.46 5.34 22.67
C VAL A 242 1.15 5.00 21.36
N VAL A 243 1.06 5.91 20.39
CA VAL A 243 1.98 5.93 19.27
C VAL A 243 3.27 6.51 19.82
N VAL A 244 4.11 5.64 20.37
CA VAL A 244 5.50 6.01 20.57
C VAL A 244 6.01 6.24 19.16
N ALA A 245 6.20 7.50 18.75
CA ALA A 245 7.20 7.79 17.75
C ALA A 245 8.44 7.13 18.32
N GLU A 246 8.78 5.93 17.83
CA GLU A 246 9.85 5.13 18.38
C GLU A 246 11.05 6.07 18.46
N ALA A 247 11.28 6.64 19.64
CA ALA A 247 12.53 7.21 20.03
C ALA A 247 13.43 6.01 20.29
N GLN A 248 13.54 5.13 19.28
CA GLN A 248 14.82 4.59 18.95
C GLN A 248 15.72 5.80 18.99
N VAL A 249 16.65 5.79 19.93
CA VAL A 249 17.83 6.62 19.88
C VAL A 249 18.48 6.23 18.57
N GLU A 250 18.00 6.84 17.47
CA GLU A 250 18.37 6.42 16.15
C GLU A 250 19.84 6.71 16.04
N ALA A 251 20.59 5.65 15.81
CA ALA A 251 22.01 5.76 15.67
C ALA A 251 22.25 6.56 14.38
N GLY A 252 22.73 7.81 14.55
CA GLY A 252 22.99 8.77 13.47
C GLY A 252 21.79 9.55 12.95
N PHE A 253 22.02 10.36 11.92
CA PHE A 253 20.99 11.14 11.23
C PHE A 253 21.15 11.07 9.71
N ALA A 254 20.07 11.38 8.98
CA ALA A 254 20.12 11.61 7.54
C ALA A 254 19.20 12.77 7.11
N LEU A 255 19.73 13.66 6.28
CA LEU A 255 19.06 14.83 5.72
C LEU A 255 19.13 14.73 4.19
N PRO A 256 18.05 14.26 3.54
CA PRO A 256 17.92 14.34 2.08
C PRO A 256 17.85 15.80 1.65
N VAL A 257 18.76 16.20 0.76
CA VAL A 257 18.82 17.58 0.26
C VAL A 257 17.74 17.76 -0.79
N GLN A 258 16.83 18.70 -0.51
CA GLN A 258 15.74 19.08 -1.39
C GLN A 258 16.10 20.31 -2.22
N TRP A 259 16.87 21.23 -1.64
CA TRP A 259 17.21 22.51 -2.24
C TRP A 259 18.58 23.00 -1.82
N VAL A 260 19.29 23.68 -2.72
CA VAL A 260 20.57 24.35 -2.43
C VAL A 260 20.33 25.86 -2.46
N ASN A 261 20.46 26.50 -1.30
CA ASN A 261 20.26 27.93 -1.14
C ASN A 261 21.59 28.68 -1.33
N ARG A 262 21.59 29.66 -2.24
CA ARG A 262 22.70 30.59 -2.51
C ARG A 262 22.12 31.99 -2.79
N PRO A 263 21.78 32.76 -1.74
CA PRO A 263 21.29 34.13 -1.90
C PRO A 263 22.43 35.09 -2.30
N ASP A 264 23.67 34.79 -1.93
CA ASP A 264 24.88 35.56 -2.21
C ASP A 264 26.10 34.63 -2.37
N LEU A 265 27.29 35.20 -2.58
CA LEU A 265 28.53 34.46 -2.80
C LEU A 265 29.08 33.78 -1.53
N ASP A 266 28.72 34.29 -0.35
CA ASP A 266 29.28 33.86 0.93
C ASP A 266 28.38 32.84 1.64
N PHE A 267 27.14 32.65 1.17
CA PHE A 267 26.19 31.71 1.74
C PHE A 267 25.90 30.53 0.81
N ARG A 268 26.20 29.32 1.30
CA ARG A 268 25.72 28.05 0.72
C ARG A 268 25.03 27.22 1.80
N GLY A 269 23.71 27.11 1.69
CA GLY A 269 22.88 26.29 2.57
C GLY A 269 22.24 25.11 1.85
N PHE A 270 22.08 23.99 2.54
CA PHE A 270 21.42 22.79 2.04
C PHE A 270 20.12 22.58 2.82
N ALA A 271 18.99 22.76 2.14
CA ALA A 271 17.67 22.70 2.75
C ALA A 271 17.00 21.34 2.49
N GLY A 272 16.30 20.85 3.51
CA GLY A 272 15.53 19.61 3.46
C GLY A 272 14.82 19.35 4.79
N THR A 273 14.07 18.26 4.84
CA THR A 273 13.46 17.75 6.08
C THR A 273 14.33 16.62 6.63
N VAL A 274 14.66 16.67 7.92
CA VAL A 274 15.44 15.62 8.57
C VAL A 274 14.63 14.32 8.50
N ALA A 275 15.14 13.33 7.77
CA ALA A 275 14.42 12.07 7.56
C ALA A 275 14.50 11.17 8.79
N ARG A 276 15.62 11.21 9.51
CA ARG A 276 15.86 10.36 10.69
C ARG A 276 16.90 10.96 11.62
N GLY A 277 16.81 10.60 12.89
CA GLY A 277 17.76 10.98 13.93
C GLY A 277 17.75 12.46 14.30
N ARG A 278 18.88 12.89 14.86
CA ARG A 278 19.11 14.28 15.29
C ARG A 278 20.49 14.73 14.81
N LEU A 279 20.55 15.92 14.22
CA LEU A 279 21.80 16.59 13.88
C LEU A 279 22.05 17.77 14.81
N ARG A 280 23.34 18.06 15.04
CA ARG A 280 23.82 19.17 15.86
C ARG A 280 24.89 19.94 15.11
N VAL A 281 25.02 21.23 15.44
CA VAL A 281 26.18 22.02 15.03
C VAL A 281 27.45 21.35 15.57
N GLY A 282 28.46 21.21 14.71
CA GLY A 282 29.70 20.49 15.02
C GLY A 282 29.70 19.00 14.71
N ASP A 283 28.57 18.41 14.30
CA ASP A 283 28.55 17.00 13.90
C ASP A 283 29.36 16.76 12.63
N ALA A 284 30.17 15.70 12.62
CA ALA A 284 30.89 15.23 11.45
C ALA A 284 29.95 14.46 10.51
N VAL A 285 29.99 14.81 9.21
CA VAL A 285 29.03 14.34 8.21
C VAL A 285 29.71 13.82 6.95
N ALA A 286 28.98 13.00 6.20
CA ALA A 286 29.28 12.65 4.82
C ALA A 286 28.16 13.10 3.87
N ALA A 287 28.56 13.57 2.68
CA ALA A 287 27.68 13.85 1.56
C ALA A 287 27.61 12.64 0.63
N LEU A 288 26.47 11.96 0.60
CA LEU A 288 26.21 10.80 -0.24
C LEU A 288 25.51 11.23 -1.54
N PRO A 289 25.87 10.64 -2.71
CA PRO A 289 26.71 9.45 -2.87
C PRO A 289 28.22 9.72 -2.95
N SER A 290 28.67 10.98 -2.97
CA SER A 290 30.10 11.33 -3.20
C SER A 290 31.08 10.80 -2.13
N GLY A 291 30.60 10.58 -0.90
CA GLY A 291 31.40 10.16 0.25
C GLY A 291 32.28 11.26 0.86
N ARG A 292 32.25 12.50 0.32
CA ARG A 292 33.01 13.62 0.88
C ARG A 292 32.55 13.95 2.28
N ARG A 293 33.50 14.32 3.14
CA ARG A 293 33.27 14.61 4.55
C ARG A 293 33.31 16.10 4.81
N SER A 294 32.55 16.53 5.81
CA SER A 294 32.61 17.87 6.36
C SER A 294 32.05 17.89 7.78
N THR A 295 31.79 19.07 8.33
CA THR A 295 31.19 19.30 9.65
C THR A 295 30.04 20.29 9.50
N ILE A 296 28.95 20.09 10.24
CA ILE A 296 27.83 21.06 10.26
C ILE A 296 28.31 22.35 10.94
N ALA A 297 28.30 23.45 10.21
CA ALA A 297 28.69 24.76 10.72
C ALA A 297 27.50 25.49 11.36
N ARG A 298 26.33 25.48 10.71
CA ARG A 298 25.12 26.16 11.19
C ARG A 298 23.87 25.37 10.84
N ILE A 299 22.83 25.52 11.65
CA ILE A 299 21.49 24.97 11.38
C ILE A 299 20.48 26.12 11.48
N LEU A 300 19.73 26.35 10.41
CA LEU A 300 18.70 27.38 10.32
C LEU A 300 17.33 26.71 10.23
N ALA A 301 16.49 26.96 11.23
CA ALA A 301 15.10 26.56 11.27
C ALA A 301 14.19 27.76 10.91
N PRO A 302 12.87 27.56 10.72
CA PRO A 302 11.94 28.68 10.49
C PRO A 302 11.97 29.74 11.60
N SER A 303 12.31 29.35 12.83
CA SER A 303 12.47 30.24 13.98
C SER A 303 13.83 30.97 14.05
N GLY A 304 14.71 30.78 13.07
CA GLY A 304 16.08 31.30 13.06
C GLY A 304 17.13 30.20 13.34
N GLU A 305 18.31 30.62 13.76
CA GLU A 305 19.44 29.71 14.00
C GLU A 305 19.26 28.87 15.27
N VAL A 306 19.53 27.57 15.16
CA VAL A 306 19.36 26.59 16.24
C VAL A 306 20.61 25.73 16.38
N SER A 307 20.85 25.18 17.58
CA SER A 307 22.00 24.31 17.85
C SER A 307 21.80 22.85 17.43
N GLN A 308 20.54 22.42 17.25
CA GLN A 308 20.17 21.06 16.88
C GLN A 308 18.82 21.01 16.16
N ALA A 309 18.63 19.97 15.36
CA ALA A 309 17.34 19.65 14.72
C ALA A 309 17.12 18.13 14.69
N SER A 310 15.87 17.70 14.78
CA SER A 310 15.46 16.29 14.81
C SER A 310 14.58 15.91 13.62
N ALA A 311 14.39 14.61 13.42
CA ALA A 311 13.51 14.05 12.39
C ALA A 311 12.15 14.76 12.31
N GLY A 312 11.66 14.98 11.09
CA GLY A 312 10.43 15.71 10.77
C GLY A 312 10.57 17.24 10.72
N GLN A 313 11.67 17.82 11.22
CA GLN A 313 11.90 19.26 11.13
C GLN A 313 12.52 19.64 9.78
N SER A 314 12.00 20.69 9.14
CA SER A 314 12.61 21.30 7.96
C SER A 314 13.67 22.30 8.37
N VAL A 315 14.88 22.16 7.82
CA VAL A 315 16.04 22.97 8.16
C VAL A 315 16.89 23.29 6.94
N THR A 316 17.68 24.35 7.02
CA THR A 316 18.82 24.60 6.15
C THR A 316 20.11 24.42 6.95
N VAL A 317 21.01 23.57 6.48
CA VAL A 317 22.32 23.38 7.10
C VAL A 317 23.41 24.02 6.26
N THR A 318 24.40 24.62 6.90
CA THR A 318 25.66 25.01 6.26
C THR A 318 26.77 24.09 6.72
N LEU A 319 27.79 23.91 5.88
CA LEU A 319 28.93 23.05 6.16
C LEU A 319 30.20 23.88 6.30
N ALA A 320 31.17 23.36 7.06
CA ALA A 320 32.47 24.02 7.25
C ALA A 320 33.33 24.02 5.98
N ASP A 321 33.19 22.98 5.14
CA ASP A 321 33.95 22.81 3.91
C ASP A 321 33.06 23.03 2.69
N GLU A 322 33.64 23.59 1.63
CA GLU A 322 32.97 23.72 0.34
C GLU A 322 32.93 22.38 -0.40
N ILE A 323 31.93 21.56 -0.06
CA ILE A 323 31.65 20.32 -0.77
C ILE A 323 30.50 20.50 -1.75
N ASP A 324 30.66 19.93 -2.94
CA ASP A 324 29.60 19.96 -3.93
C ASP A 324 28.50 18.94 -3.61
N ILE A 325 27.30 19.46 -3.38
CA ILE A 325 26.09 18.73 -3.01
C ILE A 325 24.93 19.33 -3.82
N SER A 326 24.10 18.46 -4.36
CA SER A 326 22.94 18.80 -5.18
C SER A 326 21.64 18.20 -4.61
N ARG A 327 20.50 18.58 -5.19
CA ARG A 327 19.21 17.94 -4.88
C ARG A 327 19.28 16.44 -5.17
N GLY A 328 18.79 15.64 -4.23
CA GLY A 328 18.81 14.18 -4.29
C GLY A 328 19.98 13.54 -3.55
N ASP A 329 21.00 14.33 -3.19
CA ASP A 329 22.07 13.87 -2.30
C ASP A 329 21.57 13.82 -0.85
N VAL A 330 22.30 13.10 0.00
CA VAL A 330 21.97 12.95 1.42
C VAL A 330 23.16 13.37 2.27
N ILE A 331 22.93 14.29 3.21
CA ILE A 331 23.89 14.61 4.27
C ILE A 331 23.59 13.69 5.45
N ALA A 332 24.56 12.89 5.87
CA ALA A 332 24.35 11.91 6.93
C ALA A 332 25.51 11.85 7.92
N SER A 333 25.22 11.38 9.13
CA SER A 333 26.25 11.08 10.13
C SER A 333 27.22 10.01 9.64
N LEU A 334 28.51 10.12 9.96
CA LEU A 334 29.54 9.17 9.52
C LEU A 334 29.34 7.73 10.04
N ALA A 335 28.92 7.58 11.30
CA ALA A 335 28.87 6.27 11.96
C ALA A 335 27.72 5.37 11.44
N HIS A 336 26.62 5.98 10.97
CA HIS A 336 25.41 5.29 10.56
C HIS A 336 24.86 5.85 9.25
N ALA A 337 25.76 6.12 8.31
CA ALA A 337 25.42 6.64 7.00
C ALA A 337 24.56 5.64 6.21
N PRO A 338 23.56 6.09 5.45
CA PRO A 338 22.86 5.26 4.47
C PRO A 338 23.83 4.56 3.51
N VAL A 339 23.43 3.39 3.02
CA VAL A 339 24.25 2.63 2.07
C VAL A 339 24.01 3.18 0.67
N VAL A 340 25.08 3.42 -0.09
CA VAL A 340 24.98 3.87 -1.48
C VAL A 340 24.92 2.64 -2.40
N LYS A 341 23.81 2.46 -3.12
CA LYS A 341 23.59 1.29 -4.00
C LYS A 341 23.08 1.70 -5.38
N GLN A 342 23.54 0.96 -6.40
CA GLN A 342 22.96 0.96 -7.75
C GLN A 342 22.07 -0.26 -8.02
N GLU A 343 22.16 -1.30 -7.19
CA GLU A 343 21.28 -2.46 -7.23
C GLU A 343 20.45 -2.50 -5.94
N LEU A 344 19.13 -2.53 -6.08
CA LEU A 344 18.18 -2.55 -4.98
C LEU A 344 17.37 -3.84 -5.02
N GLN A 345 17.29 -4.53 -3.89
CA GLN A 345 16.25 -5.52 -3.67
C GLN A 345 15.11 -4.84 -2.92
N ALA A 346 13.89 -4.99 -3.42
CA ALA A 346 12.73 -4.31 -2.85
C ALA A 346 11.46 -5.11 -3.06
N ARG A 347 10.56 -5.03 -2.08
CA ARG A 347 9.19 -5.49 -2.26
C ARG A 347 8.41 -4.43 -3.02
N LEU A 348 7.67 -4.84 -4.03
CA LEU A 348 6.86 -3.96 -4.86
C LEU A 348 5.39 -4.28 -4.63
N LEU A 349 4.59 -3.25 -4.37
CA LEU A 349 3.14 -3.27 -4.55
C LEU A 349 2.85 -2.66 -5.93
N TRP A 350 2.45 -3.51 -6.87
CA TRP A 350 2.17 -3.09 -8.25
C TRP A 350 0.76 -2.52 -8.39
N THR A 351 0.64 -1.39 -9.05
CA THR A 351 -0.63 -0.66 -9.26
C THR A 351 -0.86 -0.27 -10.72
N GLY A 352 0.02 -0.70 -11.63
CA GLY A 352 -0.15 -0.53 -13.07
C GLY A 352 -1.15 -1.53 -13.64
N GLU A 353 -1.96 -1.09 -14.61
CA GLU A 353 -2.89 -1.98 -15.33
C GLU A 353 -2.14 -3.03 -16.14
N ALA A 354 -1.06 -2.63 -16.82
CA ALA A 354 -0.16 -3.54 -17.49
C ALA A 354 0.66 -4.31 -16.45
N ALA A 355 0.71 -5.64 -16.57
CA ALA A 355 1.48 -6.47 -15.65
C ALA A 355 2.98 -6.17 -15.76
N LEU A 356 3.64 -6.02 -14.61
CA LEU A 356 5.08 -5.88 -14.52
C LEU A 356 5.77 -7.15 -15.00
N ARG A 357 6.86 -7.00 -15.76
CA ARG A 357 7.73 -8.10 -16.21
C ARG A 357 9.19 -7.70 -16.06
N GLU A 358 10.07 -8.70 -16.04
CA GLU A 358 11.52 -8.49 -16.13
C GLU A 358 11.87 -7.69 -17.39
N GLY A 359 12.88 -6.82 -17.28
CA GLY A 359 13.30 -5.86 -18.29
C GLY A 359 12.51 -4.56 -18.31
N GLY A 360 11.40 -4.44 -17.56
CA GLY A 360 10.62 -3.20 -17.48
C GLY A 360 11.43 -2.01 -16.98
N GLU A 361 11.28 -0.85 -17.63
CA GLU A 361 12.02 0.37 -17.34
C GLU A 361 11.11 1.46 -16.77
N PHE A 362 11.56 2.10 -15.69
CA PHE A 362 10.80 3.07 -14.92
C PHE A 362 11.68 4.23 -14.46
N ILE A 363 11.07 5.31 -13.98
CA ILE A 363 11.74 6.29 -13.13
C ILE A 363 11.45 5.90 -11.69
N LEU A 364 12.50 5.62 -10.93
CA LEU A 364 12.41 5.45 -9.47
C LEU A 364 12.55 6.81 -8.81
N LYS A 365 11.63 7.14 -7.89
CA LYS A 365 11.72 8.33 -7.03
C LYS A 365 11.78 7.92 -5.57
N LEU A 366 12.88 8.28 -4.90
CA LEU A 366 13.15 7.98 -3.49
C LEU A 366 13.55 9.29 -2.80
N ALA A 367 12.82 9.66 -1.75
CA ALA A 367 12.93 10.97 -1.11
C ALA A 367 13.01 12.13 -2.15
N THR A 368 14.13 12.85 -2.16
CA THR A 368 14.39 13.98 -3.07
C THR A 368 15.10 13.57 -4.36
N ALA A 369 15.52 12.30 -4.48
CA ALA A 369 16.25 11.75 -5.59
C ALA A 369 15.35 11.05 -6.62
N SER A 370 15.82 11.01 -7.86
CA SER A 370 15.22 10.20 -8.93
C SER A 370 16.30 9.49 -9.73
N ALA A 371 16.05 8.28 -10.22
CA ALA A 371 16.98 7.52 -11.06
C ALA A 371 16.18 6.72 -12.09
N ASN A 372 16.79 6.42 -13.23
CA ASN A 372 16.20 5.44 -14.13
C ASN A 372 16.42 4.05 -13.53
N ALA A 373 15.37 3.25 -13.49
CA ALA A 373 15.39 1.92 -12.90
C ALA A 373 14.95 0.87 -13.92
N GLN A 374 15.61 -0.29 -13.92
CA GLN A 374 15.21 -1.45 -14.69
C GLN A 374 14.95 -2.63 -13.76
N ILE A 375 13.86 -3.36 -14.00
CA ILE A 375 13.57 -4.61 -13.28
C ILE A 375 14.45 -5.72 -13.84
N VAL A 376 15.46 -6.15 -13.07
CA VAL A 376 16.38 -7.21 -13.50
C VAL A 376 15.80 -8.58 -13.24
N ARG A 377 15.10 -8.74 -12.11
CA ARG A 377 14.54 -10.03 -11.71
C ARG A 377 13.29 -9.86 -10.87
N LEU A 378 12.26 -10.67 -11.15
CA LEU A 378 11.13 -10.87 -10.26
C LEU A 378 11.34 -12.22 -9.55
N HIS A 379 11.58 -12.19 -8.23
CA HIS A 379 11.91 -13.41 -7.48
C HIS A 379 10.66 -14.25 -7.20
N HIS A 380 9.63 -13.61 -6.68
CA HIS A 380 8.35 -14.24 -6.34
C HIS A 380 7.25 -13.19 -6.23
N SER A 381 6.00 -13.62 -6.38
CA SER A 381 4.82 -12.90 -5.92
C SER A 381 4.33 -13.48 -4.59
N VAL A 382 3.51 -12.71 -3.88
CA VAL A 382 2.84 -13.13 -2.66
C VAL A 382 1.38 -13.40 -3.00
N ASP A 383 0.92 -14.60 -2.65
CA ASP A 383 -0.51 -14.93 -2.67
C ASP A 383 -1.21 -14.23 -1.50
N ILE A 384 -2.21 -13.41 -1.78
CA ILE A 384 -2.81 -12.54 -0.76
C ILE A 384 -3.71 -13.28 0.23
N GLU A 385 -4.16 -14.50 -0.10
CA GLU A 385 -5.06 -15.28 0.75
C GLU A 385 -4.28 -16.07 1.80
N SER A 386 -3.16 -16.66 1.37
CA SER A 386 -2.28 -17.50 2.17
C SER A 386 -1.03 -16.79 2.69
N TYR A 387 -0.70 -15.62 2.14
CA TYR A 387 0.58 -14.91 2.31
C TYR A 387 1.81 -15.73 1.92
N ALA A 388 1.63 -16.80 1.13
CA ALA A 388 2.72 -17.63 0.66
C ALA A 388 3.43 -16.98 -0.52
N GLU A 389 4.75 -17.14 -0.56
CA GLU A 389 5.57 -16.73 -1.70
C GLU A 389 5.52 -17.79 -2.81
N ALA A 390 5.26 -17.36 -4.04
CA ALA A 390 5.23 -18.22 -5.21
C ALA A 390 6.12 -17.62 -6.32
N PRO A 391 6.95 -18.42 -7.02
CA PRO A 391 7.69 -17.94 -8.19
C PRO A 391 6.74 -17.31 -9.21
N ALA A 392 7.11 -16.14 -9.73
CA ALA A 392 6.26 -15.37 -10.64
C ALA A 392 7.08 -14.83 -11.82
N GLU A 393 6.53 -14.97 -13.03
CA GLU A 393 7.10 -14.39 -14.25
C GLU A 393 6.59 -12.96 -14.52
N SER A 394 5.50 -12.57 -13.85
CA SER A 394 4.93 -11.24 -13.94
C SER A 394 4.16 -10.87 -12.67
N LEU A 395 3.99 -9.56 -12.43
CA LEU A 395 3.19 -9.04 -11.32
C LEU A 395 1.99 -8.29 -11.88
N ALA A 396 0.79 -8.85 -11.72
CA ALA A 396 -0.45 -8.23 -12.14
C ALA A 396 -0.81 -7.01 -11.26
N MET A 397 -1.79 -6.21 -11.69
CA MET A 397 -2.32 -5.10 -10.88
C MET A 397 -2.70 -5.60 -9.47
N ASN A 398 -2.30 -4.84 -8.45
CA ASN A 398 -2.43 -5.17 -7.03
C ASN A 398 -1.60 -6.36 -6.55
N GLY A 399 -0.76 -6.93 -7.43
CA GLY A 399 0.20 -7.96 -7.07
C GLY A 399 1.30 -7.39 -6.17
N ILE A 400 1.75 -8.22 -5.23
CA ILE A 400 2.88 -7.89 -4.37
C ILE A 400 3.98 -8.91 -4.61
N GLY A 401 5.22 -8.47 -4.73
CA GLY A 401 6.34 -9.38 -4.99
C GLY A 401 7.70 -8.78 -4.68
N LEU A 402 8.70 -9.64 -4.57
CA LEU A 402 10.09 -9.23 -4.36
C LEU A 402 10.81 -9.12 -5.69
N ALA A 403 11.41 -7.96 -5.97
CA ALA A 403 12.14 -7.72 -7.21
C ALA A 403 13.54 -7.16 -6.94
N THR A 404 14.46 -7.42 -7.87
CA THR A 404 15.76 -6.73 -7.95
C THR A 404 15.70 -5.70 -9.07
N LEU A 405 16.09 -4.47 -8.74
CA LEU A 405 16.17 -3.34 -9.65
C LEU A 405 17.62 -2.89 -9.79
N THR A 406 18.01 -2.49 -11.00
CA THR A 406 19.25 -1.75 -11.24
C THR A 406 18.94 -0.31 -11.57
N LEU A 407 19.81 0.59 -11.13
CA LEU A 407 19.69 2.03 -11.29
C LEU A 407 20.81 2.57 -12.17
N ASP A 408 20.52 3.58 -12.97
CA ASP A 408 21.51 4.29 -13.79
C ASP A 408 22.51 5.12 -12.97
N ARG A 409 22.15 5.45 -11.72
CA ARG A 409 23.02 6.13 -10.76
C ARG A 409 22.81 5.60 -9.35
N ALA A 410 23.85 5.71 -8.52
CA ALA A 410 23.82 5.20 -7.15
C ALA A 410 22.98 6.13 -6.26
N LEU A 411 22.11 5.54 -5.43
CA LEU A 411 21.30 6.27 -4.46
C LEU A 411 21.66 5.86 -3.04
N ALA A 412 21.59 6.81 -2.11
CA ALA A 412 21.71 6.58 -0.69
C ALA A 412 20.38 6.00 -0.16
N VAL A 413 20.41 4.76 0.33
CA VAL A 413 19.21 4.02 0.75
C VAL A 413 19.36 3.40 2.14
N LEU A 414 18.22 3.17 2.78
CA LEU A 414 18.09 2.42 4.02
C LEU A 414 17.06 1.29 3.85
N ASP A 415 17.03 0.36 4.80
CA ASP A 415 15.89 -0.54 4.95
C ASP A 415 14.61 0.28 5.19
N TYR A 416 13.50 -0.11 4.58
CA TYR A 416 12.21 0.55 4.82
C TYR A 416 11.81 0.56 6.30
N THR A 417 12.15 -0.51 7.03
CA THR A 417 11.92 -0.62 8.48
C THR A 417 12.79 0.34 9.29
N GLY A 418 13.91 0.83 8.74
CA GLY A 418 14.81 1.79 9.39
C GLY A 418 14.57 3.24 8.99
N SER A 419 13.94 3.52 7.85
CA SER A 419 13.48 4.86 7.46
C SER A 419 12.47 4.75 6.32
N ARG A 420 11.25 5.27 6.54
CA ARG A 420 10.21 5.29 5.51
C ARG A 420 10.62 6.17 4.32
N GLU A 421 11.29 7.29 4.59
CA GLU A 421 11.72 8.28 3.60
C GLU A 421 12.87 7.78 2.72
N LEU A 422 13.86 7.08 3.28
CA LEU A 422 15.05 6.60 2.57
C LEU A 422 15.00 5.11 2.19
N GLY A 423 13.98 4.38 2.62
CA GLY A 423 13.71 3.01 2.21
C GLY A 423 12.41 2.85 1.40
N GLY A 424 11.60 3.90 1.27
CA GLY A 424 10.37 3.92 0.48
C GLY A 424 10.58 4.64 -0.84
N PHE A 425 10.04 4.08 -1.92
CA PHE A 425 10.10 4.72 -3.25
C PHE A 425 8.83 4.45 -4.06
N ILE A 426 8.68 5.21 -5.14
CA ILE A 426 7.67 4.92 -6.17
C ILE A 426 8.36 4.63 -7.51
N LEU A 427 7.72 3.79 -8.32
CA LEU A 427 8.05 3.63 -9.73
C LEU A 427 7.05 4.41 -10.58
N ILE A 428 7.58 5.19 -11.51
CA ILE A 428 6.81 6.02 -12.44
C ILE A 428 7.07 5.49 -13.84
N ASP A 429 5.99 5.21 -14.57
CA ASP A 429 6.08 4.82 -15.97
C ASP A 429 6.55 6.00 -16.84
N ARG A 430 7.51 5.73 -17.74
CA ARG A 430 8.20 6.78 -18.49
C ARG A 430 7.34 7.43 -19.58
N LEU A 431 6.31 6.72 -20.05
CA LEU A 431 5.47 7.16 -21.16
C LEU A 431 4.23 7.89 -20.65
N SER A 432 3.56 7.30 -19.68
CA SER A 432 2.31 7.81 -19.10
C SER A 432 2.52 8.77 -17.93
N ASN A 433 3.72 8.81 -17.33
CA ASN A 433 4.02 9.51 -16.08
C ASN A 433 3.15 9.06 -14.89
N GLN A 434 2.48 7.90 -14.99
CA GLN A 434 1.69 7.36 -13.90
C GLN A 434 2.59 6.68 -12.86
N THR A 435 2.22 6.81 -11.59
CA THR A 435 2.81 5.96 -10.54
C THR A 435 2.28 4.54 -10.69
N VAL A 436 3.16 3.59 -10.96
CA VAL A 436 2.81 2.19 -11.25
C VAL A 436 3.21 1.22 -10.14
N ALA A 437 4.05 1.65 -9.18
CA ALA A 437 4.34 0.84 -8.01
C ALA A 437 4.75 1.65 -6.78
N PHE A 438 4.51 1.08 -5.61
CA PHE A 438 5.18 1.45 -4.35
C PHE A 438 6.25 0.41 -4.05
N GLY A 439 7.43 0.86 -3.67
CA GLY A 439 8.58 0.02 -3.39
C GLY A 439 9.10 0.20 -1.97
N PHE A 440 9.47 -0.92 -1.36
CA PHE A 440 9.96 -1.01 0.02
C PHE A 440 11.32 -1.71 -0.02
N VAL A 441 12.40 -0.97 0.24
CA VAL A 441 13.78 -1.46 0.16
C VAL A 441 14.05 -2.49 1.25
N GLU A 442 14.60 -3.64 0.84
CA GLU A 442 15.10 -4.71 1.70
C GLU A 442 16.61 -4.85 1.48
N THR A 443 17.42 -4.22 2.33
CA THR A 443 18.89 -4.27 2.29
C THR A 443 19.48 -5.51 2.95
N ARG A 444 18.71 -6.19 3.81
CA ARG A 444 19.06 -7.49 4.40
C ARG A 444 18.12 -8.57 3.83
N PRO A 445 18.64 -9.71 3.33
CA PRO A 445 17.77 -10.84 3.01
C PRO A 445 17.09 -11.28 4.31
N ASN A 446 15.77 -11.13 4.38
CA ASN A 446 15.00 -11.56 5.54
C ASN A 446 15.23 -13.08 5.70
N LYS A 447 15.83 -13.53 6.81
CA LYS A 447 15.87 -14.96 7.10
C LYS A 447 14.41 -15.39 7.31
N PRO A 448 13.91 -16.42 6.61
CA PRO A 448 12.55 -16.89 6.83
C PRO A 448 12.41 -17.29 8.30
N ASN A 449 11.60 -16.55 9.04
CA ASN A 449 11.20 -16.90 10.39
C ASN A 449 10.25 -18.10 10.32
N GLY A 450 10.66 -19.23 10.86
CA GLY A 450 9.79 -20.40 11.06
C GLY A 450 10.19 -21.61 10.22
N ARG A 451 10.64 -22.64 10.94
CA ARG A 451 10.98 -23.98 10.44
C ARG A 451 9.99 -24.48 9.38
N SER A 452 10.46 -24.65 8.15
CA SER A 452 9.94 -25.67 7.25
C SER A 452 11.11 -26.38 6.55
N THR A 453 10.97 -27.68 6.48
CA THR A 453 11.96 -28.72 6.13
C THR A 453 12.62 -28.46 4.77
N MET A 454 13.78 -27.80 4.78
CA MET A 454 14.59 -27.58 3.59
C MET A 454 15.57 -28.73 3.42
N GLN A 455 15.11 -29.86 2.84
CA GLN A 455 16.02 -30.88 2.29
C GLN A 455 15.38 -31.85 1.28
N VAL A 456 14.45 -31.41 0.41
CA VAL A 456 14.05 -32.22 -0.78
C VAL A 456 13.65 -31.31 -1.96
N GLY A 457 14.49 -30.33 -2.32
CA GLY A 457 14.15 -29.34 -3.36
C GLY A 457 14.99 -29.37 -4.63
N MET A 458 16.29 -29.68 -4.53
CA MET A 458 17.22 -29.47 -5.65
C MET A 458 17.10 -30.51 -6.76
N ALA A 459 16.82 -31.77 -6.42
CA ALA A 459 16.60 -32.84 -7.40
C ALA A 459 15.23 -32.70 -8.13
N ARG A 460 14.24 -32.10 -7.46
CA ARG A 460 12.89 -31.92 -8.00
C ARG A 460 12.82 -30.73 -8.98
N ALA A 461 13.55 -29.64 -8.72
CA ALA A 461 13.60 -28.48 -9.60
C ALA A 461 14.26 -28.78 -10.97
N VAL A 462 15.25 -29.68 -11.01
CA VAL A 462 15.88 -30.12 -12.26
C VAL A 462 14.96 -31.07 -13.04
N ALA A 463 14.25 -31.97 -12.34
CA ALA A 463 13.26 -32.85 -12.98
C ALA A 463 12.04 -32.07 -13.51
N LEU A 464 11.62 -30.99 -12.84
CA LEU A 464 10.48 -30.14 -13.23
C LEU A 464 10.76 -29.25 -14.44
N ARG A 465 12.04 -28.97 -14.77
CA ARG A 465 12.43 -28.27 -16.02
C ARG A 465 12.37 -29.17 -17.26
N LEU A 466 12.51 -30.48 -17.11
CA LEU A 466 12.48 -31.43 -18.22
C LEU A 466 11.07 -32.01 -18.48
N VAL A 467 10.20 -32.01 -17.47
CA VAL A 467 8.86 -32.60 -17.56
C VAL A 467 7.86 -31.63 -16.92
N GLY A 468 7.41 -30.61 -17.67
CA GLY A 468 6.56 -29.51 -17.18
C GLY A 468 5.33 -29.96 -16.36
N TRP A 469 4.77 -29.07 -15.54
CA TRP A 469 3.75 -29.36 -14.51
C TRP A 469 2.56 -30.23 -14.96
N ARG A 470 2.16 -31.21 -14.12
CA ARG A 470 0.86 -31.90 -14.23
C ARG A 470 -0.25 -30.91 -13.86
N GLY A 471 -1.17 -30.63 -14.79
CA GLY A 471 -2.44 -29.94 -14.48
C GLY A 471 -2.72 -28.64 -15.25
N ALA A 472 -1.77 -28.08 -16.00
CA ALA A 472 -2.02 -26.86 -16.78
C ALA A 472 -2.89 -27.15 -18.02
N GLN A 473 -3.87 -26.29 -18.28
CA GLN A 473 -4.78 -26.31 -19.44
C GLN A 473 -4.01 -26.36 -20.78
N GLU A 474 -2.78 -25.85 -20.81
CA GLU A 474 -1.85 -25.94 -21.93
C GLU A 474 -1.39 -27.37 -22.24
N ARG A 475 -1.20 -28.25 -21.24
CA ARG A 475 -0.90 -29.68 -21.49
C ARG A 475 -2.04 -30.33 -22.26
N ARG A 476 -3.31 -30.02 -21.95
CA ARG A 476 -4.45 -30.66 -22.60
C ARG A 476 -4.52 -30.28 -24.08
N VAL A 477 -4.29 -29.00 -24.40
CA VAL A 477 -4.22 -28.50 -25.78
C VAL A 477 -2.99 -29.06 -26.50
N TRP A 478 -1.84 -29.17 -25.83
CA TRP A 478 -0.62 -29.72 -26.43
C TRP A 478 -0.73 -31.24 -26.66
N PHE A 479 -1.30 -32.00 -25.71
CA PHE A 479 -1.55 -33.42 -25.83
C PHE A 479 -2.62 -33.72 -26.88
N GLU A 480 -3.70 -32.94 -26.95
CA GLU A 480 -4.70 -33.07 -28.01
C GLU A 480 -4.12 -32.75 -29.39
N ALA A 481 -3.30 -31.70 -29.49
CA ALA A 481 -2.60 -31.38 -30.72
C ALA A 481 -1.55 -32.44 -31.11
N ALA A 482 -0.86 -33.05 -30.13
CA ALA A 482 0.12 -34.09 -30.38
C ALA A 482 -0.52 -35.46 -30.71
N SER A 483 -1.61 -35.82 -30.05
CA SER A 483 -2.33 -37.08 -30.29
C SER A 483 -2.96 -37.11 -31.68
N TRP A 484 -3.58 -36.01 -32.11
CA TRP A 484 -4.11 -35.89 -33.47
C TRP A 484 -3.00 -35.99 -34.53
N ARG A 485 -1.82 -35.42 -34.26
CA ARG A 485 -0.69 -35.47 -35.22
C ARG A 485 -0.14 -36.88 -35.38
N LEU A 486 0.03 -37.61 -34.27
CA LEU A 486 0.48 -38.99 -34.33
C LEU A 486 -0.55 -39.88 -35.04
N ALA A 487 -1.84 -39.66 -34.79
CA ALA A 487 -2.91 -40.37 -35.47
C ALA A 487 -2.91 -40.09 -37.00
N SER A 488 -2.70 -38.84 -37.43
CA SER A 488 -2.66 -38.52 -38.87
C SER A 488 -1.43 -39.10 -39.56
N GLY A 489 -0.26 -39.01 -38.94
CA GLY A 489 0.97 -39.61 -39.48
C GLY A 489 0.88 -41.13 -39.60
N LEU A 490 0.28 -41.81 -38.61
CA LEU A 490 0.04 -43.26 -38.65
C LEU A 490 -1.00 -43.65 -39.70
N LEU A 491 -2.03 -42.83 -39.91
CA LEU A 491 -3.01 -43.04 -40.99
C LEU A 491 -2.37 -42.92 -42.37
N VAL A 492 -1.54 -41.89 -42.61
CA VAL A 492 -0.81 -41.73 -43.87
C VAL A 492 0.16 -42.89 -44.08
N PHE A 493 0.86 -43.32 -43.02
CA PHE A 493 1.70 -44.50 -43.06
C PHE A 493 0.91 -45.75 -43.46
N ALA A 494 -0.20 -46.03 -42.78
CA ALA A 494 -1.01 -47.22 -43.05
C ALA A 494 -1.64 -47.18 -44.46
N ALA A 495 -2.12 -46.02 -44.90
CA ALA A 495 -2.72 -45.83 -46.22
C ALA A 495 -1.74 -46.07 -47.37
N VAL A 496 -0.45 -45.86 -47.15
CA VAL A 496 0.60 -46.15 -48.14
C VAL A 496 1.14 -47.57 -47.96
N ALA A 497 1.44 -47.99 -46.73
CA ALA A 497 2.07 -49.27 -46.43
C ALA A 497 1.19 -50.47 -46.78
N LEU A 498 -0.11 -50.43 -46.44
CA LEU A 498 -1.03 -51.55 -46.62
C LEU A 498 -1.26 -51.92 -48.10
N PRO A 499 -1.52 -50.98 -49.03
CA PRO A 499 -1.72 -51.33 -50.43
C PRO A 499 -0.43 -51.51 -51.24
N THR A 500 0.69 -50.87 -50.86
CA THR A 500 1.91 -50.89 -51.70
C THR A 500 2.99 -51.85 -51.20
N GLY A 501 2.95 -52.27 -49.93
CA GLY A 501 4.01 -53.07 -49.31
C GLY A 501 5.36 -52.34 -49.15
N GLN A 502 5.43 -51.04 -49.48
CA GLN A 502 6.66 -50.23 -49.42
C GLN A 502 6.76 -49.48 -48.09
N TRP A 503 7.28 -50.18 -47.08
CA TRP A 503 7.38 -49.67 -45.70
C TRP A 503 8.28 -48.44 -45.56
N SER A 504 9.36 -48.34 -46.34
CA SER A 504 10.29 -47.19 -46.30
C SER A 504 9.66 -45.91 -46.84
N LEU A 505 8.91 -46.01 -47.95
CA LEU A 505 8.18 -44.88 -48.54
C LEU A 505 7.06 -44.41 -47.60
N ALA A 506 6.32 -45.36 -47.04
CA ALA A 506 5.27 -45.08 -46.07
C ALA A 506 5.82 -44.38 -44.81
N ALA A 507 6.97 -44.84 -44.29
CA ALA A 507 7.63 -44.22 -43.15
C ALA A 507 8.06 -42.78 -43.45
N ALA A 508 8.68 -42.55 -44.61
CA ALA A 508 9.11 -41.22 -45.02
C ALA A 508 7.93 -40.24 -45.17
N LEU A 509 6.82 -40.70 -45.76
CA LEU A 509 5.62 -39.87 -45.92
C LEU A 509 4.86 -39.61 -44.61
N GLY A 510 4.74 -40.62 -43.74
CA GLY A 510 4.11 -40.47 -42.42
C GLY A 510 4.89 -39.53 -41.50
N LEU A 511 6.22 -39.65 -41.47
CA LEU A 511 7.10 -38.72 -40.75
C LEU A 511 7.10 -37.32 -41.38
N GLY A 512 7.07 -37.26 -42.71
CA GLY A 512 6.93 -36.01 -43.45
C GLY A 512 5.65 -35.27 -43.06
N ASP A 513 4.50 -35.94 -43.04
CA ASP A 513 3.21 -35.35 -42.61
C ASP A 513 3.28 -34.80 -41.18
N LEU A 514 3.90 -35.55 -40.26
CA LEU A 514 4.06 -35.17 -38.86
C LEU A 514 4.85 -33.85 -38.69
N VAL A 515 5.87 -33.64 -39.54
CA VAL A 515 6.80 -32.49 -39.46
C VAL A 515 6.34 -31.30 -40.31
N LEU A 516 5.85 -31.54 -41.53
CA LEU A 516 5.50 -30.48 -42.49
C LEU A 516 4.15 -29.83 -42.20
N ARG A 517 3.15 -30.58 -41.71
CA ARG A 517 1.82 -29.99 -41.40
C ARG A 517 1.85 -28.80 -40.44
N PRO A 518 2.57 -28.80 -39.31
CA PRO A 518 2.61 -27.64 -38.42
C PRO A 518 3.29 -26.43 -39.07
N LEU A 519 4.30 -26.66 -39.92
CA LEU A 519 4.94 -25.60 -40.69
C LEU A 519 3.96 -25.00 -41.70
N LEU A 520 3.26 -25.84 -42.47
CA LEU A 520 2.24 -25.40 -43.44
C LEU A 520 1.08 -24.67 -42.77
N LYS A 521 0.60 -25.14 -41.60
CA LYS A 521 -0.46 -24.47 -40.84
C LYS A 521 -0.01 -23.10 -40.33
N ARG A 522 1.23 -22.97 -39.86
CA ARG A 522 1.80 -21.67 -39.45
C ARG A 522 1.99 -20.73 -40.64
N LEU A 523 2.42 -21.26 -41.78
CA LEU A 523 2.56 -20.49 -43.02
C LEU A 523 1.19 -19.99 -43.51
N HIS A 524 0.20 -20.86 -43.54
CA HIS A 524 -1.19 -20.52 -43.86
C HIS A 524 -1.74 -19.48 -42.89
N ALA A 525 -1.55 -19.65 -41.58
CA ALA A 525 -2.01 -18.66 -40.60
C ALA A 525 -1.37 -17.27 -40.82
N ARG A 526 -0.10 -17.21 -41.23
CA ARG A 526 0.58 -15.96 -41.58
C ARG A 526 0.07 -15.33 -42.87
N VAL A 527 -0.24 -16.14 -43.89
CA VAL A 527 -0.79 -15.66 -45.17
C VAL A 527 -2.20 -15.08 -44.99
N TRP A 528 -2.99 -15.65 -44.08
CA TRP A 528 -4.38 -15.26 -43.84
C TRP A 528 -4.58 -14.35 -42.62
N ALA A 529 -3.50 -13.95 -41.94
CA ALA A 529 -3.56 -12.93 -40.91
C ALA A 529 -3.87 -11.58 -41.57
N LYS A 530 -5.13 -11.15 -41.48
CA LYS A 530 -5.60 -9.86 -42.01
C LYS A 530 -4.70 -8.73 -41.49
N ARG A 531 -4.17 -7.91 -42.39
CA ARG A 531 -3.57 -6.60 -42.06
C ARG A 531 -4.65 -5.76 -41.38
N THR A 532 -4.47 -5.46 -40.10
CA THR A 532 -5.29 -4.47 -39.38
C THR A 532 -5.03 -3.09 -40.01
N PRO A 533 -6.07 -2.34 -40.43
CA PRO A 533 -5.87 -0.97 -40.90
C PRO A 533 -5.45 -0.04 -39.75
N PRO A 534 -4.78 1.09 -40.04
CA PRO A 534 -4.48 2.09 -39.02
C PRO A 534 -5.79 2.71 -38.54
N ALA A 535 -6.07 2.65 -37.24
CA ALA A 535 -7.20 3.35 -36.66
C ALA A 535 -6.92 4.85 -36.64
N LEU A 536 -7.79 5.60 -37.31
CA LEU A 536 -7.87 7.05 -37.33
C LEU A 536 -8.22 7.61 -35.93
N TYR A 537 -7.69 8.80 -35.67
CA TYR A 537 -8.01 9.68 -34.55
C TYR A 537 -9.39 10.35 -34.69
N ASP A 538 -9.86 10.86 -33.54
CA ASP A 538 -10.91 11.87 -33.29
C ASP A 538 -12.38 11.37 -33.20
N GLY A 539 -13.24 11.91 -32.34
CA GLY A 539 -13.18 13.22 -31.68
C GLY A 539 -13.87 13.29 -30.31
N ALA A 540 -13.61 14.43 -29.69
CA ALA A 540 -14.12 14.90 -28.42
C ALA A 540 -15.66 15.03 -28.39
N GLY A 541 -16.23 14.90 -27.19
CA GLY A 541 -17.60 15.32 -26.91
C GLY A 541 -18.31 14.50 -25.82
N ILE A 542 -17.82 14.59 -24.57
CA ILE A 542 -18.50 14.90 -23.30
C ILE A 542 -17.47 14.72 -22.17
#